data_AF-A0A011TD32-F1
#
_entry.id   AF-A0A011TD32-F1
#
_cell.length_a   1.000
_cell.length_b   1.000
_cell.length_c   1.000
_cell.angle_alpha   90.00
_cell.angle_beta   90.00
_cell.angle_gamma   90.00
#
_symmetry.space_group_name_H-M   'P 1'
#
loop_
_entity.id
_entity.type
_entity.pdbx_description
1 polymer ?
#
loop_
_entity_poly.entity_id
_entity_poly.type
_entity_poly.pdbx_seq_one_letter_code
_entity_poly.pdbx_strand_id
1 'polypeptide(L)'
;MFDPKKLLDDLLGSQVPGTTGTVRDKAGQAVQMARDNPLAAGAIAAVLLGTQPGRKVGGAALKLGGLAAIGGLAYKAYQNYQNGRQPAEPAQADEQVLLPPPEDTEFHPSQAPQGEAEFALTLVRAMIAAARADGRIDDDEKRRIGEKLSLSGLDAEAESFLKAELESPLDLDTLVAAARTEAQKVELYTASRLAVDADTRAERGYLDLLAGRLGLADQLVDHIEATVTSSGAPQPAPVPGSPW
;
A
#
# COMPACT_ATOMS: atom_id res chain seq x y z
N MET A 1 -11.65 -37.44 10.88
CA MET A 1 -12.10 -36.05 10.71
C MET A 1 -11.03 -35.17 11.34
N PHE A 2 -10.45 -34.27 10.55
CA PHE A 2 -9.33 -33.41 10.97
C PHE A 2 -9.87 -32.29 11.87
N ASP A 3 -9.19 -32.01 12.99
CA ASP A 3 -9.55 -30.92 13.91
C ASP A 3 -8.42 -29.86 13.91
N PRO A 4 -8.57 -28.79 13.12
CA PRO A 4 -7.57 -27.73 13.01
C PRO A 4 -7.33 -27.00 14.34
N LYS A 5 -8.33 -26.97 15.23
CA LYS A 5 -8.21 -26.27 16.52
C LYS A 5 -7.28 -27.00 17.46
N LYS A 6 -7.39 -28.32 17.51
CA LYS A 6 -6.52 -29.17 18.32
C LYS A 6 -5.05 -29.09 17.87
N LEU A 7 -4.82 -29.05 16.56
CA LEU A 7 -3.48 -28.92 15.98
C LEU A 7 -2.83 -27.57 16.30
N LEU A 8 -3.63 -26.49 16.27
CA LEU A 8 -3.18 -25.16 16.64
C LEU A 8 -2.88 -25.06 18.13
N ASP A 9 -3.71 -25.65 18.99
CA ASP A 9 -3.49 -25.66 20.43
C ASP A 9 -2.24 -26.48 20.81
N ASP A 10 -2.02 -27.64 20.18
CA ASP A 10 -0.81 -28.45 20.39
C ASP A 10 0.46 -27.72 19.91
N LEU A 11 0.38 -26.98 18.81
CA LEU A 11 1.49 -26.17 18.30
C LEU A 11 1.80 -24.98 19.22
N LEU A 12 0.78 -24.29 19.70
CA LEU A 12 0.94 -23.11 20.57
C LEU A 12 1.37 -23.48 21.99
N GLY A 13 0.97 -24.67 22.46
CA GLY A 13 1.39 -25.26 23.73
C GLY A 13 2.78 -25.88 23.69
N SER A 14 3.39 -26.04 22.52
CA SER A 14 4.72 -26.63 22.39
C SER A 14 5.81 -25.73 23.01
N GLN A 15 6.74 -26.35 23.73
CA GLN A 15 7.82 -25.66 24.44
C GLN A 15 8.99 -25.40 23.48
N VAL A 16 9.48 -24.17 23.42
CA VAL A 16 10.54 -23.78 22.48
C VAL A 16 11.90 -24.28 23.01
N PRO A 17 12.64 -25.11 22.27
CA PRO A 17 13.91 -25.67 22.71
C PRO A 17 14.91 -24.58 23.10
N GLY A 18 15.56 -24.74 24.26
CA GLY A 18 16.56 -23.79 24.75
C GLY A 18 16.00 -22.55 25.46
N THR A 19 14.67 -22.45 25.66
CA THR A 19 14.07 -21.37 26.44
C THR A 19 13.02 -21.90 27.42
N THR A 20 12.86 -21.22 28.55
CA THR A 20 11.80 -21.53 29.53
C THR A 20 10.52 -20.80 29.11
N GLY A 21 9.66 -21.46 28.31
CA GLY A 21 8.34 -20.92 27.91
C GLY A 21 7.72 -21.64 26.70
N THR A 22 6.39 -21.57 26.58
CA THR A 22 5.68 -22.06 25.38
C THR A 22 5.77 -21.06 24.23
N VAL A 23 5.49 -21.51 23.00
CA VAL A 23 5.41 -20.63 21.82
C VAL A 23 4.43 -19.48 22.06
N ARG A 24 3.30 -19.74 22.71
CA ARG A 24 2.30 -18.72 23.08
C ARG A 24 2.85 -17.69 24.07
N ASP A 25 3.61 -18.12 25.07
CA ASP A 25 4.21 -17.22 26.06
C ASP A 25 5.26 -16.31 25.42
N LYS A 26 6.06 -16.84 24.48
CA LYS A 26 7.06 -16.07 23.73
C LYS A 26 6.42 -15.09 22.76
N ALA A 27 5.31 -15.47 22.10
CA ALA A 27 4.54 -14.56 21.27
C ALA A 27 3.92 -13.42 22.10
N GLY A 28 3.35 -13.73 23.27
CA GLY A 28 2.86 -12.72 24.21
C GLY A 28 3.96 -11.79 24.70
N GLN A 29 5.14 -12.34 25.02
CA GLN A 29 6.31 -11.58 25.48
C GLN A 29 6.89 -10.70 24.37
N ALA A 30 6.88 -11.14 23.10
CA ALA A 30 7.30 -10.35 21.96
C ALA A 30 6.32 -9.20 21.66
N VAL A 31 5.01 -9.43 21.79
CA VAL A 31 3.98 -8.39 21.66
C VAL A 31 4.09 -7.38 22.80
N GLN A 32 4.33 -7.85 24.02
CA GLN A 32 4.54 -6.99 25.19
C GLN A 32 5.83 -6.17 25.06
N MET A 33 6.93 -6.78 24.60
CA MET A 33 8.20 -6.09 24.36
C MET A 33 8.11 -5.08 23.20
N ALA A 34 7.26 -5.34 22.19
CA ALA A 34 6.98 -4.39 21.12
C ALA A 34 6.11 -3.21 21.58
N ARG A 35 5.19 -3.44 22.54
CA ARG A 35 4.45 -2.35 23.22
C ARG A 35 5.36 -1.52 24.11
N ASP A 36 6.26 -2.18 24.84
CA ASP A 36 7.11 -1.54 25.84
C ASP A 36 8.37 -0.90 25.22
N ASN A 37 8.81 -1.36 24.04
CA ASN A 37 9.98 -0.83 23.34
C ASN A 37 9.84 -0.93 21.80
N PRO A 38 9.07 -0.01 21.17
CA PRO A 38 8.81 -0.02 19.73
C PRO A 38 10.08 0.18 18.86
N LEU A 39 11.19 0.65 19.45
CA LEU A 39 12.47 0.82 18.75
C LEU A 39 13.23 -0.50 18.52
N ALA A 40 13.07 -1.49 19.41
CA ALA A 40 13.77 -2.78 19.28
C ALA A 40 13.22 -3.64 18.13
N ALA A 41 11.94 -3.46 17.77
CA ALA A 41 11.32 -4.12 16.62
C ALA A 41 11.87 -3.63 15.26
N GLY A 42 12.43 -2.42 15.19
CA GLY A 42 12.98 -1.84 13.97
C GLY A 42 14.31 -2.44 13.51
N ALA A 43 15.08 -3.06 14.40
CA ALA A 43 16.41 -3.59 14.10
C ALA A 43 16.39 -4.82 13.17
N ILE A 44 15.33 -5.63 13.21
CA ILE A 44 15.20 -6.81 12.34
C ILE A 44 14.81 -6.39 10.90
N ALA A 45 14.04 -5.31 10.74
CA ALA A 45 13.68 -4.76 9.42
C ALA A 45 14.87 -4.10 8.71
N ALA A 46 15.83 -3.55 9.45
CA ALA A 46 16.99 -2.86 8.90
C ALA A 46 17.99 -3.79 8.17
N VAL A 47 18.00 -5.09 8.51
CA VAL A 47 18.92 -6.07 7.91
C VAL A 47 18.36 -6.64 6.60
N LEU A 48 17.04 -6.63 6.39
CA LEU A 48 16.40 -7.26 5.22
C LEU A 48 16.23 -6.34 4.01
N LEU A 49 16.27 -5.00 4.16
CA LEU A 49 15.80 -4.06 3.12
C LEU A 49 16.87 -3.08 2.60
N GLY A 50 18.16 -3.42 2.72
CA GLY A 50 19.33 -2.55 2.54
C GLY A 50 19.41 -1.57 1.34
N THR A 51 18.56 -0.52 1.30
CA THR A 51 18.74 0.72 0.53
C THR A 51 18.04 1.91 1.20
N GLN A 52 18.57 3.12 1.00
CA GLN A 52 18.19 4.36 1.71
C GLN A 52 16.71 4.80 1.65
N PRO A 53 15.86 4.47 0.64
CA PRO A 53 14.44 4.82 0.68
C PRO A 53 13.65 4.04 1.74
N GLY A 54 14.09 2.82 2.09
CA GLY A 54 13.41 1.92 3.04
C GLY A 54 13.43 2.38 4.50
N ARG A 55 14.13 3.46 4.83
CA ARG A 55 14.18 4.04 6.20
C ARG A 55 12.96 4.90 6.56
N LYS A 56 12.14 5.31 5.60
CA LYS A 56 11.01 6.23 5.84
C LYS A 56 9.68 5.51 6.10
N VAL A 57 9.65 4.18 6.00
CA VAL A 57 8.47 3.36 6.24
C VAL A 57 8.51 2.88 7.70
N GLY A 58 8.19 3.77 8.62
CA GLY A 58 8.13 3.47 10.06
C GLY A 58 6.78 2.84 10.45
N GLY A 59 6.82 1.63 10.99
CA GLY A 59 5.83 1.10 11.94
C GLY A 59 4.45 0.66 11.43
N ALA A 60 3.86 1.32 10.44
CA ALA A 60 2.49 1.02 10.00
C ALA A 60 2.38 0.13 8.75
N ALA A 61 3.44 0.04 7.92
CA ALA A 61 3.37 -0.63 6.62
C ALA A 61 3.69 -2.14 6.64
N LEU A 62 4.10 -2.71 7.78
CA LEU A 62 4.52 -4.12 7.85
C LEU A 62 3.36 -5.11 8.04
N LYS A 63 2.12 -4.65 8.25
CA LYS A 63 0.96 -5.53 8.51
C LYS A 63 -0.20 -5.40 7.52
N LEU A 64 -0.13 -4.48 6.56
CA LEU A 64 -1.16 -4.28 5.54
C LEU A 64 -0.59 -4.65 4.19
N GLY A 65 -1.20 -5.64 3.54
CA GLY A 65 -0.92 -5.90 2.13
C GLY A 65 -1.16 -4.64 1.30
N GLY A 66 -0.35 -4.43 0.26
CA GLY A 66 -0.36 -3.20 -0.54
C GLY A 66 -1.74 -2.81 -1.07
N LEU A 67 -2.61 -3.79 -1.34
CA LEU A 67 -3.98 -3.57 -1.82
C LEU A 67 -4.92 -3.05 -0.74
N ALA A 68 -4.88 -3.60 0.47
CA ALA A 68 -5.69 -3.13 1.60
C ALA A 68 -5.31 -1.71 2.00
N ALA A 69 -4.02 -1.36 1.87
CA ALA A 69 -3.53 0.00 2.04
C ALA A 69 -4.12 0.97 0.99
N ILE A 70 -4.13 0.58 -0.29
CA ILE A 70 -4.74 1.38 -1.37
C ILE A 70 -6.23 1.60 -1.10
N GLY A 71 -6.98 0.52 -0.85
CA GLY A 71 -8.43 0.59 -0.58
C GLY A 71 -8.75 1.45 0.65
N GLY A 72 -7.94 1.37 1.71
CA GLY A 72 -8.10 2.17 2.91
C GLY A 72 -7.88 3.67 2.68
N LEU A 73 -6.83 4.03 1.93
CA LEU A 73 -6.55 5.43 1.57
C LEU A 73 -7.64 5.98 0.64
N ALA A 74 -8.03 5.21 -0.37
CA ALA A 74 -9.10 5.55 -1.29
C ALA A 74 -10.44 5.78 -0.56
N TYR A 75 -10.81 4.86 0.34
CA TYR A 75 -12.02 4.98 1.15
C TYR A 75 -11.99 6.23 2.04
N LYS A 76 -10.86 6.50 2.71
CA LYS A 76 -10.70 7.69 3.56
C LYS A 76 -10.84 8.99 2.74
N ALA A 77 -10.18 9.07 1.58
CA ALA A 77 -10.28 10.22 0.69
C ALA A 77 -11.72 10.45 0.24
N TYR A 78 -12.40 9.39 -0.20
CA TYR A 78 -13.79 9.43 -0.63
C TYR A 78 -14.74 9.84 0.51
N GLN A 79 -14.54 9.31 1.72
CA GLN A 79 -15.35 9.67 2.89
C GLN A 79 -15.16 11.14 3.27
N ASN A 80 -13.93 11.67 3.23
CA ASN A 80 -13.66 13.08 3.50
C ASN A 80 -14.33 13.99 2.47
N TYR A 81 -14.27 13.62 1.19
CA TYR A 81 -14.96 14.31 0.10
C TYR A 81 -16.49 14.33 0.30
N GLN A 82 -17.09 13.16 0.55
CA GLN A 82 -18.54 13.05 0.77
C GLN A 82 -19.03 13.82 2.00
N ASN A 83 -18.18 13.96 3.02
CA ASN A 83 -18.49 14.74 4.21
C ASN A 83 -18.24 16.26 4.05
N GLY A 84 -17.83 16.72 2.87
CA GLY A 84 -17.56 18.14 2.60
C GLY A 84 -16.40 18.72 3.40
N ARG A 85 -15.44 17.89 3.82
CA ARG A 85 -14.22 18.34 4.51
C ARG A 85 -13.30 19.06 3.52
N GLN A 86 -12.31 19.79 4.03
CA GLN A 86 -11.27 20.34 3.16
C GLN A 86 -10.16 19.28 2.93
N PRO A 87 -9.58 19.17 1.71
CA PRO A 87 -8.55 18.18 1.39
C PRO A 87 -7.34 18.19 2.33
N ALA A 88 -6.90 19.37 2.79
CA ALA A 88 -5.70 19.55 3.60
C ALA A 88 -5.97 19.78 5.10
N GLU A 89 -7.20 19.62 5.57
CA GLU A 89 -7.46 19.69 7.01
C GLU A 89 -6.89 18.43 7.68
N PRO A 90 -5.94 18.56 8.63
CA PRO A 90 -5.52 17.43 9.42
C PRO A 90 -6.73 16.95 10.21
N ALA A 91 -7.25 15.77 9.86
CA ALA A 91 -8.08 15.02 10.79
C ALA A 91 -7.30 14.94 12.11
N GLN A 92 -7.96 15.30 13.22
CA GLN A 92 -7.37 15.25 14.55
C GLN A 92 -6.57 13.96 14.71
N ALA A 93 -5.34 14.11 15.19
CA ALA A 93 -4.30 13.10 15.22
C ALA A 93 -4.66 11.89 16.10
N ASP A 94 -5.60 11.06 15.65
CA ASP A 94 -5.54 9.64 15.93
C ASP A 94 -4.52 9.04 14.98
N GLU A 95 -3.64 8.20 15.52
CA GLU A 95 -2.53 7.54 14.82
C GLU A 95 -2.95 7.16 13.39
N GLN A 96 -2.16 7.64 12.42
CA GLN A 96 -2.36 7.44 10.98
C GLN A 96 -2.08 5.99 10.58
N VAL A 97 -2.77 5.06 11.24
CA VAL A 97 -2.81 3.66 10.87
C VAL A 97 -3.60 3.61 9.58
N LEU A 98 -2.96 3.23 8.47
CA LEU A 98 -3.68 2.77 7.29
C LEU A 98 -4.57 1.61 7.77
N LEU A 99 -5.88 1.79 7.76
CA LEU A 99 -6.81 0.73 8.11
C LEU A 99 -7.34 0.12 6.81
N PRO A 100 -7.59 -1.19 6.77
CA PRO A 100 -8.33 -1.75 5.65
C PRO A 100 -9.72 -1.10 5.60
N PRO A 101 -10.29 -0.92 4.40
CA PRO A 101 -11.65 -0.41 4.28
C PRO A 101 -12.63 -1.37 4.96
N PRO A 102 -13.76 -0.89 5.51
CA PRO A 102 -14.76 -1.77 6.13
C PRO A 102 -15.32 -2.80 5.13
N GLU A 103 -15.55 -4.04 5.59
CA GLU A 103 -15.92 -5.19 4.74
C GLU A 103 -17.23 -5.01 3.94
N ASP A 104 -18.12 -4.15 4.44
CA ASP A 104 -19.43 -3.83 3.87
C ASP A 104 -19.39 -2.68 2.84
N THR A 105 -18.20 -2.18 2.51
CA THR A 105 -18.02 -1.08 1.55
C THR A 105 -17.51 -1.56 0.21
N GLU A 106 -17.86 -0.86 -0.88
CA GLU A 106 -17.38 -1.16 -2.24
C GLU A 106 -15.85 -1.03 -2.39
N PHE A 107 -15.15 -0.46 -1.40
CA PHE A 107 -13.70 -0.35 -1.33
C PHE A 107 -13.04 -1.62 -0.76
N HIS A 108 -13.81 -2.52 -0.14
CA HIS A 108 -13.23 -3.76 0.36
C HIS A 108 -12.92 -4.71 -0.81
N PRO A 109 -11.73 -5.33 -0.88
CA PRO A 109 -11.33 -6.14 -2.03
C PRO A 109 -12.30 -7.30 -2.36
N SER A 110 -12.97 -7.86 -1.35
CA SER A 110 -13.98 -8.92 -1.55
C SER A 110 -15.26 -8.45 -2.25
N GLN A 111 -15.51 -7.13 -2.32
CA GLN A 111 -16.67 -6.54 -3.00
C GLN A 111 -16.40 -6.23 -4.48
N ALA A 112 -15.19 -6.48 -4.99
CA ALA A 112 -14.86 -6.25 -6.39
C ALA A 112 -15.76 -7.11 -7.32
N PRO A 113 -16.54 -6.52 -8.25
CA PRO A 113 -17.47 -7.27 -9.11
C PRO A 113 -16.80 -8.32 -10.01
N GLN A 114 -15.54 -8.11 -10.36
CA GLN A 114 -14.69 -9.02 -11.12
C GLN A 114 -13.91 -10.02 -10.25
N GLY A 115 -14.03 -9.92 -8.93
CA GLY A 115 -13.24 -10.68 -7.96
C GLY A 115 -11.96 -9.96 -7.53
N GLU A 116 -11.55 -10.24 -6.30
CA GLU A 116 -10.41 -9.61 -5.62
C GLU A 116 -9.11 -9.70 -6.44
N ALA A 117 -8.78 -10.91 -6.94
CA ALA A 117 -7.53 -11.14 -7.67
C ALA A 117 -7.46 -10.37 -8.99
N GLU A 118 -8.55 -10.26 -9.74
CA GLU A 118 -8.56 -9.54 -11.03
C GLU A 118 -8.40 -8.03 -10.80
N PHE A 119 -9.08 -7.49 -9.80
CA PHE A 119 -8.95 -6.07 -9.48
C PHE A 119 -7.58 -5.74 -8.88
N ALA A 120 -7.03 -6.63 -8.05
CA ALA A 120 -5.66 -6.52 -7.54
C ALA A 120 -4.63 -6.38 -8.67
N LEU A 121 -4.72 -7.24 -9.68
CA LEU A 121 -3.86 -7.16 -10.87
C LEU A 121 -4.06 -5.83 -11.61
N THR A 122 -5.31 -5.36 -11.72
CA THR A 122 -5.61 -4.06 -12.33
C THR A 122 -4.92 -2.90 -11.61
N LEU A 123 -4.91 -2.90 -10.27
CA LEU A 123 -4.21 -1.88 -9.48
C LEU A 123 -2.70 -1.94 -9.71
N VAL A 124 -2.12 -3.14 -9.77
CA VAL A 124 -0.68 -3.32 -10.08
C VAL A 124 -0.35 -2.77 -11.47
N ARG A 125 -1.19 -3.05 -12.48
CA ARG A 125 -1.01 -2.50 -13.83
C ARG A 125 -1.08 -0.98 -13.85
N ALA A 126 -1.99 -0.39 -13.09
CA ALA A 126 -2.11 1.07 -12.97
C ALA A 126 -0.87 1.70 -12.34
N MET A 127 -0.31 1.06 -11.30
CA MET A 127 0.96 1.49 -10.70
C MET A 127 2.13 1.42 -11.69
N ILE A 128 2.24 0.34 -12.46
CA ILE A 128 3.27 0.18 -13.49
C ILE A 128 3.11 1.23 -14.59
N ALA A 129 1.87 1.46 -15.05
CA ALA A 129 1.57 2.47 -16.07
C ALA A 129 1.94 3.88 -15.60
N ALA A 130 1.63 4.22 -14.34
CA ALA A 130 2.01 5.48 -13.73
C ALA A 130 3.53 5.64 -13.64
N ALA A 131 4.24 4.63 -13.14
CA ALA A 131 5.70 4.64 -13.04
C ALA A 131 6.41 4.75 -14.40
N ARG A 132 5.73 4.38 -15.50
CA ARG A 132 6.23 4.47 -16.87
C ARG A 132 5.88 5.77 -17.59
N ALA A 133 5.08 6.64 -17.00
CA ALA A 133 4.54 7.83 -17.66
C ALA A 133 5.61 8.76 -18.22
N ASP A 134 6.81 8.78 -17.63
CA ASP A 134 7.92 9.62 -18.09
C ASP A 134 8.72 9.01 -19.26
N GLY A 135 8.41 7.77 -19.65
CA GLY A 135 9.01 7.06 -20.77
C GLY A 135 10.48 6.64 -20.55
N ARG A 136 10.99 6.67 -19.31
CA ARG A 136 12.43 6.46 -19.04
C ARG A 136 12.86 5.04 -18.73
N ILE A 137 11.96 4.05 -18.74
CA ILE A 137 12.38 2.66 -18.53
C ILE A 137 13.15 2.15 -19.76
N ASP A 138 14.46 2.35 -19.73
CA ASP A 138 15.39 1.80 -20.71
C ASP A 138 15.60 0.29 -20.50
N ASP A 139 16.19 -0.37 -21.50
CA ASP A 139 16.34 -1.83 -21.47
C ASP A 139 17.26 -2.31 -20.33
N ASP A 140 18.18 -1.47 -19.87
CA ASP A 140 19.01 -1.76 -18.70
C ASP A 140 18.19 -1.68 -17.40
N GLU A 141 17.25 -0.75 -17.30
CA GLU A 141 16.32 -0.63 -16.20
C GLU A 141 15.34 -1.80 -16.16
N LYS A 142 14.78 -2.20 -17.30
CA LYS A 142 13.96 -3.43 -17.40
C LYS A 142 14.72 -4.66 -16.89
N ARG A 143 15.98 -4.81 -17.30
CA ARG A 143 16.84 -5.92 -16.85
C ARG A 143 17.09 -5.86 -15.34
N ARG A 144 17.44 -4.69 -14.79
CA ARG A 144 17.64 -4.52 -13.34
C ARG A 144 16.36 -4.79 -12.54
N ILE A 145 15.19 -4.38 -13.03
CA ILE A 145 13.89 -4.67 -12.40
C ILE A 145 13.61 -6.17 -12.47
N GLY A 146 13.82 -6.80 -13.63
CA GLY A 146 13.68 -8.24 -13.80
C GLY A 146 14.56 -9.06 -12.87
N GLU A 147 15.84 -8.69 -12.72
CA GLU A 147 16.78 -9.34 -11.78
C GLU A 147 16.30 -9.18 -10.33
N LYS A 148 15.79 -8.02 -9.94
CA LYS A 148 15.23 -7.78 -8.59
C LYS A 148 13.95 -8.58 -8.34
N LEU A 149 13.09 -8.73 -9.33
CA LEU A 149 11.87 -9.55 -9.24
C LEU A 149 12.20 -11.03 -9.04
N SER A 150 13.23 -11.54 -9.73
CA SER A 150 13.71 -12.92 -9.50
C SER A 150 14.25 -13.15 -8.08
N LEU A 151 14.68 -12.08 -7.41
CA LEU A 151 15.26 -12.11 -6.06
C LEU A 151 14.25 -11.74 -4.96
N SER A 152 13.03 -11.32 -5.31
CA SER A 152 12.04 -10.81 -4.33
C SER A 152 11.26 -11.91 -3.61
N GLY A 153 11.46 -13.18 -3.97
CA GLY A 153 10.74 -14.31 -3.39
C GLY A 153 9.27 -14.39 -3.82
N LEU A 154 8.91 -13.72 -4.92
CA LEU A 154 7.64 -13.92 -5.60
C LEU A 154 7.60 -15.32 -6.23
N ASP A 155 6.41 -15.88 -6.42
CA ASP A 155 6.28 -17.09 -7.23
C ASP A 155 6.59 -16.80 -8.71
N ALA A 156 6.87 -17.87 -9.47
CA ALA A 156 7.30 -17.75 -10.87
C ALA A 156 6.19 -17.14 -11.75
N GLU A 157 4.94 -17.40 -11.41
CA GLU A 157 3.76 -16.87 -12.07
C GLU A 157 3.65 -15.33 -11.93
N ALA A 158 3.80 -14.80 -10.71
CA ALA A 158 3.77 -13.37 -10.45
C ALA A 158 4.97 -12.64 -11.08
N GLU A 159 6.15 -13.26 -11.05
CA GLU A 159 7.34 -12.71 -11.70
C GLU A 159 7.14 -12.61 -13.23
N SER A 160 6.64 -13.68 -13.85
CA SER A 160 6.35 -13.72 -15.29
C SER A 160 5.32 -12.68 -15.70
N PHE A 161 4.25 -12.53 -14.89
CA PHE A 161 3.24 -11.51 -15.09
C PHE A 161 3.83 -10.09 -15.07
N LEU A 162 4.62 -9.76 -14.04
CA LEU A 162 5.22 -8.43 -13.91
C LEU A 162 6.18 -8.11 -15.06
N LYS A 163 6.98 -9.10 -15.50
CA LYS A 163 7.86 -8.95 -16.66
C LYS A 163 7.06 -8.67 -17.94
N ALA A 164 6.01 -9.43 -18.20
CA ALA A 164 5.15 -9.23 -19.37
C ALA A 164 4.49 -7.84 -19.34
N GLU A 165 4.03 -7.39 -18.17
CA GLU A 165 3.39 -6.08 -18.03
C GLU A 165 4.37 -4.91 -18.22
N LEU A 166 5.62 -5.05 -17.77
CA LEU A 166 6.69 -4.07 -18.00
C LEU A 166 7.05 -3.91 -19.49
N GLU A 167 6.92 -4.99 -20.27
CA GLU A 167 7.17 -5.00 -21.71
C GLU A 167 5.95 -4.56 -22.55
N SER A 168 4.74 -4.66 -21.98
CA SER A 168 3.50 -4.31 -22.67
C SER A 168 3.42 -2.82 -23.02
N PRO A 169 2.82 -2.42 -24.15
CA PRO A 169 2.43 -1.03 -24.38
C PRO A 169 1.45 -0.53 -23.31
N LEU A 170 1.56 0.75 -22.93
CA LEU A 170 0.61 1.36 -22.00
C LEU A 170 -0.76 1.50 -22.67
N ASP A 171 -1.77 0.83 -22.12
CA ASP A 171 -3.16 0.88 -22.58
C ASP A 171 -4.06 1.44 -21.47
N LEU A 172 -4.25 2.76 -21.50
CA LEU A 172 -5.06 3.46 -20.50
C LEU A 172 -6.56 3.16 -20.65
N ASP A 173 -7.04 2.84 -21.85
CA ASP A 173 -8.45 2.53 -22.08
C ASP A 173 -8.84 1.22 -21.39
N THR A 174 -7.98 0.20 -21.48
CA THR A 174 -8.17 -1.06 -20.78
C THR A 174 -8.15 -0.87 -19.26
N LEU A 175 -7.24 -0.04 -18.72
CA LEU A 175 -7.18 0.26 -17.29
C LEU A 175 -8.45 0.97 -16.80
N VAL A 176 -8.92 1.98 -17.53
CA VAL A 176 -10.12 2.75 -17.16
C VAL A 176 -11.36 1.88 -17.23
N ALA A 177 -11.48 1.01 -18.26
CA ALA A 177 -12.61 0.10 -18.40
C ALA A 177 -12.66 -0.99 -17.31
N ALA A 178 -11.52 -1.32 -16.71
CA ALA A 178 -11.43 -2.29 -15.62
C ALA A 178 -11.99 -1.77 -14.29
N ALA A 179 -12.08 -0.44 -14.11
CA ALA A 179 -12.73 0.18 -12.96
C ALA A 179 -14.25 0.26 -13.16
N ARG A 180 -14.99 -0.70 -12.59
CA ARG A 180 -16.44 -0.89 -12.83
C ARG A 180 -17.33 -0.13 -11.86
N THR A 181 -16.80 0.31 -10.72
CA THR A 181 -17.51 1.07 -9.69
C THR A 181 -16.82 2.39 -9.42
N GLU A 182 -17.53 3.33 -8.80
CA GLU A 182 -16.94 4.60 -8.36
C GLU A 182 -15.80 4.38 -7.36
N ALA A 183 -15.95 3.41 -6.43
CA ALA A 183 -14.88 3.03 -5.51
C ALA A 183 -13.61 2.56 -6.26
N GLN A 184 -13.77 1.70 -7.27
CA GLN A 184 -12.64 1.19 -8.05
C GLN A 184 -11.93 2.30 -8.85
N LYS A 185 -12.65 3.33 -9.32
CA LYS A 185 -12.03 4.47 -9.98
C LYS A 185 -11.15 5.26 -9.01
N VAL A 186 -11.63 5.49 -7.80
CA VAL A 186 -10.87 6.16 -6.73
C VAL A 186 -9.64 5.32 -6.35
N GLU A 187 -9.78 4.01 -6.21
CA GLU A 187 -8.67 3.10 -5.90
C GLU A 187 -7.63 3.06 -7.01
N LEU A 188 -8.05 3.02 -8.28
CA LEU A 188 -7.15 3.01 -9.44
C LEU A 188 -6.31 4.28 -9.52
N TYR A 189 -6.94 5.45 -9.29
CA TYR A 189 -6.21 6.72 -9.21
C TYR A 189 -5.28 6.75 -8.00
N THR A 190 -5.75 6.30 -6.83
CA THR A 190 -4.94 6.24 -5.60
C THR A 190 -3.70 5.36 -5.78
N ALA A 191 -3.85 4.18 -6.38
CA ALA A 191 -2.74 3.28 -6.69
C ALA A 191 -1.73 3.94 -7.63
N SER A 192 -2.22 4.55 -8.72
CA SER A 192 -1.38 5.28 -9.67
C SER A 192 -0.59 6.41 -9.00
N ARG A 193 -1.26 7.19 -8.13
CA ARG A 193 -0.65 8.29 -7.39
C ARG A 193 0.40 7.82 -6.37
N LEU A 194 0.21 6.66 -5.75
CA LEU A 194 1.19 6.07 -4.82
C LEU A 194 2.45 5.58 -5.53
N ALA A 195 2.35 5.25 -6.82
CA ALA A 195 3.48 4.71 -7.59
C ALA A 195 4.44 5.79 -8.12
N VAL A 196 4.05 7.08 -8.07
CA VAL A 196 4.83 8.21 -8.60
C VAL A 196 4.91 9.33 -7.59
N ASP A 197 5.99 10.10 -7.61
CA ASP A 197 6.12 11.30 -6.77
C ASP A 197 5.39 12.52 -7.36
N ALA A 198 4.96 12.42 -8.63
CA ALA A 198 4.29 13.49 -9.40
C ALA A 198 5.13 14.78 -9.53
N ASP A 199 6.45 14.63 -9.53
CA ASP A 199 7.41 15.73 -9.64
C ASP A 199 7.68 16.14 -11.10
N THR A 200 7.53 15.21 -12.04
CA THR A 200 7.73 15.49 -13.45
C THR A 200 6.43 15.94 -14.13
N ARG A 201 6.55 16.76 -15.18
CA ARG A 201 5.40 17.16 -16.00
C ARG A 201 4.72 15.96 -16.69
N ALA A 202 5.47 14.89 -16.95
CA ALA A 202 4.94 13.68 -17.59
C ALA A 202 4.06 12.89 -16.62
N GLU A 203 4.50 12.67 -15.39
CA GLU A 203 3.72 11.98 -14.35
C GLU A 203 2.45 12.77 -13.99
N ARG A 204 2.56 14.10 -13.82
CA ARG A 204 1.41 14.98 -13.62
C ARG A 204 0.40 14.87 -14.75
N GLY A 205 0.88 14.97 -16.00
CA GLY A 205 0.01 14.83 -17.17
C GLY A 205 -0.66 13.46 -17.28
N TYR A 206 0.01 12.39 -16.86
CA TYR A 206 -0.58 11.06 -16.78
C TYR A 206 -1.70 10.99 -15.73
N LEU A 207 -1.48 11.53 -14.52
CA LEU A 207 -2.50 11.56 -13.47
C LEU A 207 -3.71 12.40 -13.89
N ASP A 208 -3.49 13.58 -14.48
CA ASP A 208 -4.57 14.44 -14.99
C ASP A 208 -5.40 13.72 -16.06
N LEU A 209 -4.73 13.03 -17.00
CA LEU A 209 -5.39 12.24 -18.03
C LEU A 209 -6.18 11.08 -17.41
N LEU A 210 -5.61 10.36 -16.46
CA LEU A 210 -6.27 9.25 -15.77
C LEU A 210 -7.52 9.74 -15.02
N ALA A 211 -7.42 10.81 -14.23
CA ALA A 211 -8.55 11.39 -13.51
C ALA A 211 -9.69 11.78 -14.47
N GLY A 212 -9.36 12.48 -15.56
CA GLY A 212 -10.34 12.87 -16.58
C GLY A 212 -11.01 11.66 -17.26
N ARG A 213 -10.26 10.60 -17.53
CA ARG A 213 -10.79 9.37 -18.16
C ARG A 213 -11.66 8.54 -17.23
N LEU A 214 -11.34 8.52 -15.94
CA LEU A 214 -12.17 7.89 -14.91
C LEU A 214 -13.44 8.71 -14.61
N GLY A 215 -13.46 10.00 -14.98
CA GLY A 215 -14.55 10.91 -14.68
C GLY A 215 -14.59 11.33 -13.21
N LEU A 216 -13.43 11.39 -12.55
CA LEU A 216 -13.33 11.85 -11.16
C LEU A 216 -13.54 13.36 -11.09
N ALA A 217 -14.30 13.82 -10.10
CA ALA A 217 -14.45 15.25 -9.83
C ALA A 217 -13.13 15.84 -9.31
N ASP A 218 -12.76 17.04 -9.74
CA ASP A 218 -11.51 17.71 -9.35
C ASP A 218 -11.35 17.77 -7.82
N GLN A 219 -12.42 18.09 -7.09
CA GLN A 219 -12.39 18.12 -5.62
C GLN A 219 -12.09 16.75 -5.01
N LEU A 220 -12.62 15.67 -5.60
CA LEU A 220 -12.31 14.31 -5.14
C LEU A 220 -10.85 13.95 -5.40
N VAL A 221 -10.30 14.36 -6.56
CA VAL A 221 -8.87 14.21 -6.85
C VAL A 221 -8.03 14.93 -5.79
N ASP A 222 -8.36 16.18 -5.45
CA ASP A 222 -7.65 16.93 -4.40
C ASP A 222 -7.66 16.18 -3.05
N HIS A 223 -8.78 15.55 -2.68
CA HIS A 223 -8.87 14.73 -1.48
C HIS A 223 -7.98 13.50 -1.52
N ILE A 224 -7.88 12.83 -2.66
CA ILE A 224 -7.00 11.66 -2.83
C ILE A 224 -5.54 12.10 -2.70
N GLU A 225 -5.15 13.16 -3.42
CA GLU A 225 -3.79 13.74 -3.38
C GLU A 225 -3.35 14.10 -1.97
N ALA A 226 -4.21 14.79 -1.23
CA ALA A 226 -3.92 15.19 0.14
C ALA A 226 -3.85 13.97 1.09
N THR A 227 -4.74 12.99 0.91
CA THR A 227 -4.73 11.76 1.71
C THR A 227 -3.45 10.95 1.48
N VAL A 228 -3.01 10.78 0.23
CA VAL A 228 -1.76 10.08 -0.10
C VAL A 228 -0.55 10.82 0.44
N THR A 229 -0.49 12.14 0.23
CA THR A 229 0.64 12.98 0.69
C THR A 229 0.78 12.97 2.21
N SER A 230 -0.33 13.10 2.94
CA SER A 230 -0.34 13.06 4.41
C SER A 230 0.07 11.70 5.00
N SER A 231 -0.07 10.62 4.22
CA SER A 231 0.27 9.26 4.64
C SER A 231 1.73 8.87 4.35
N GLY A 232 2.40 9.61 3.45
CA GLY A 232 3.82 9.40 3.09
C GLY A 232 4.81 10.36 3.77
N ALA A 233 4.33 11.43 4.42
CA ALA A 233 5.18 12.43 5.05
C ALA A 233 5.49 12.08 6.53
N PRO A 234 6.76 12.15 6.99
CA PRO A 234 7.01 12.24 8.43
C PRO A 234 6.41 13.55 8.95
N GLN A 235 5.68 13.48 10.06
CA GLN A 235 5.24 14.67 10.80
C GLN A 235 6.46 15.56 11.08
N PRO A 236 6.43 16.87 10.77
CA PRO A 236 7.45 17.77 11.27
C PRO A 236 7.43 17.68 12.81
N ALA A 237 8.59 17.41 13.40
CA ALA A 237 8.72 17.33 14.85
C ALA A 237 8.09 18.59 15.49
N PRO A 238 7.33 18.45 16.60
CA PRO A 238 6.84 19.61 17.31
C PRO A 238 8.04 20.50 17.65
N VAL A 239 8.04 21.73 17.15
CA VAL A 239 9.02 22.73 17.56
C VAL A 239 8.85 22.89 19.09
N PRO A 240 9.86 22.56 19.91
CA PRO A 240 9.77 22.84 21.33
C PRO A 240 9.60 24.36 21.46
N GLY A 241 8.53 24.78 22.15
CA GLY A 241 8.29 26.19 22.43
C GLY A 241 9.56 26.81 23.02
N SER A 242 10.07 27.87 22.39
CA SER A 242 11.24 28.59 22.86
C SER A 242 10.98 29.07 24.29
N PRO A 243 11.81 28.71 25.28
CA PRO A 243 11.76 29.31 26.61
C PRO A 243 12.61 30.60 26.70
N TRP A 244 13.00 31.18 25.56
CA TRP A 244 13.70 32.46 25.46
C TRP A 244 12.89 33.44 24.64
#